data_AF-A0A2A3H188-F1
#
_entry.id   AF-A0A2A3H188-F1
#
_cell.length_a   1.000
_cell.length_b   1.000
_cell.length_c   1.000
_cell.angle_alpha   90.00
_cell.angle_beta   90.00
_cell.angle_gamma   90.00
#
_symmetry.space_group_name_H-M   'P 1'
#
loop_
_entity.id
_entity.type
_entity.pdbx_description
1 polymer ?
#
loop_
_entity_poly.entity_id
_entity_poly.type
_entity_poly.pdbx_seq_one_letter_code
_entity_poly.pdbx_strand_id
1 'polypeptide(L)'
;MRHAAKRLGHEKEKMEDKLHGLDSYIDGLVADGYTTAKGSQAFDDSFKEFTKGMKDTLEGLKGMAKFLDDAAKAYEDLDDQLAKGVKGK
;
A
#
# COMPACT_ATOMS: atom_id res chain seq x y z
N MET A 1 2.47 0.79 -18.10
CA MET A 1 1.61 0.26 -17.01
C MET A 1 2.37 -0.62 -16.04
N ARG A 2 3.11 -1.65 -16.49
CA ARG A 2 3.93 -2.51 -15.58
C ARG A 2 4.89 -1.76 -14.67
N HIS A 3 5.60 -0.76 -15.18
CA HIS A 3 6.49 0.07 -14.37
C HIS A 3 5.74 0.81 -13.26
N ALA A 4 4.57 1.37 -13.57
CA ALA A 4 3.72 2.05 -12.60
C ALA A 4 3.19 1.07 -11.54
N ALA A 5 2.70 -0.11 -11.95
CA ALA A 5 2.28 -1.17 -11.04
C ALA A 5 3.40 -1.55 -10.04
N LYS A 6 4.61 -1.81 -10.55
CA LYS A 6 5.80 -2.10 -9.72
C LYS A 6 6.14 -0.95 -8.79
N ARG A 7 6.09 0.29 -9.27
CA ARG A 7 6.37 1.49 -8.47
C ARG A 7 5.37 1.62 -7.32
N LEU A 8 4.08 1.43 -7.58
CA LEU A 8 3.05 1.50 -6.53
C LEU A 8 3.20 0.39 -5.50
N GLY A 9 3.51 -0.85 -5.93
CA GLY A 9 3.81 -1.95 -5.02
C GLY A 9 5.00 -1.66 -4.11
N HIS A 10 6.10 -1.15 -4.67
CA HIS A 10 7.30 -0.79 -3.91
C HIS A 10 7.06 0.34 -2.91
N GLU A 11 6.30 1.38 -3.29
CA GLU A 11 5.99 2.48 -2.37
C GLU A 11 4.99 2.03 -1.28
N LYS A 12 4.08 1.10 -1.58
CA LYS A 12 3.21 0.47 -0.59
C LYS A 12 4.01 -0.24 0.50
N GLU A 13 4.96 -1.10 0.11
CA GLU A 13 5.84 -1.82 1.04
C GLU A 13 6.60 -0.87 1.97
N LYS A 14 7.23 0.18 1.40
CA LYS A 14 7.92 1.20 2.21
C LYS A 14 7.01 1.92 3.19
N MET A 15 5.76 2.18 2.81
CA MET A 15 4.80 2.83 3.69
C MET A 15 4.35 1.88 4.82
N GLU A 16 4.19 0.58 4.54
CA GLU A 16 3.92 -0.43 5.58
C GLU A 16 5.07 -0.51 6.59
N ASP A 17 6.32 -0.56 6.11
CA ASP A 17 7.49 -0.59 7.00
C ASP A 17 7.56 0.65 7.90
N LYS A 18 7.31 1.83 7.32
CA LYS A 18 7.24 3.08 8.10
C LYS A 18 6.09 3.07 9.10
N LEU A 19 4.93 2.57 8.72
CA LEU A 19 3.77 2.49 9.59
C LEU A 19 4.05 1.57 10.78
N HIS A 20 4.67 0.41 10.57
CA HIS A 20 5.10 -0.49 11.64
C HIS A 20 6.13 0.17 12.57
N GLY A 21 7.08 0.92 12.02
CA GLY A 21 8.05 1.67 12.81
C GLY A 21 7.40 2.73 13.71
N LEU A 22 6.40 3.45 13.20
CA LEU A 22 5.63 4.41 13.99
C LEU A 22 4.81 3.72 15.09
N ASP A 23 4.19 2.58 14.78
CA ASP A 23 3.43 1.76 15.74
C ASP A 23 4.27 1.36 16.95
N SER A 24 5.44 0.79 16.69
CA SER A 24 6.38 0.40 17.74
C SER A 24 6.90 1.58 18.56
N TYR A 25 7.11 2.74 17.94
CA TYR A 25 7.56 3.95 18.63
C TYR A 25 6.48 4.49 19.58
N ILE A 26 5.23 4.52 19.12
CA ILE A 26 4.10 5.04 19.90
C ILE A 26 3.79 4.11 21.07
N ASP A 27 3.80 2.80 20.86
CA ASP A 27 3.68 1.80 21.93
C ASP A 27 4.74 2.04 23.03
N GLY A 28 5.99 2.32 22.63
CA GLY A 28 7.07 2.67 23.55
C GLY A 28 6.79 3.94 24.36
N LEU A 29 6.35 5.02 23.71
CA LEU A 29 6.01 6.28 24.40
C LEU A 29 4.87 6.13 25.40
N VAL A 30 3.87 5.31 25.08
CA VAL A 30 2.74 5.01 25.97
C VAL A 30 3.21 4.16 27.15
N ALA A 31 4.03 3.14 26.90
CA ALA A 31 4.60 2.29 27.94
C ALA A 31 5.52 3.05 28.92
N ASP A 32 6.30 4.01 28.41
CA ASP A 32 7.22 4.85 29.19
C ASP A 32 6.50 5.94 30.01
N GLY A 33 5.17 6.07 29.88
CA GLY A 33 4.37 6.98 30.70
C GLY A 33 4.50 8.45 30.30
N TYR A 34 4.82 8.74 29.04
CA TYR A 34 5.04 10.10 28.51
C TYR A 34 3.81 11.03 28.64
N THR A 35 2.64 10.50 29.04
CA THR A 35 1.38 11.23 29.16
C THR A 35 0.66 10.84 30.47
N THR A 36 -0.18 11.73 31.01
CA THR A 36 -1.09 11.38 32.11
C THR A 36 -2.07 10.31 31.64
N ALA A 37 -2.46 9.36 32.50
CA ALA A 37 -3.20 8.15 32.11
C ALA A 37 -4.40 8.35 31.16
N LYS A 38 -5.11 9.48 31.25
CA LYS A 38 -6.22 9.82 30.33
C LYS A 38 -5.76 10.36 28.98
N GLY A 39 -4.68 11.14 28.94
CA GLY A 39 -4.07 11.62 27.70
C GLY A 39 -3.40 10.49 26.91
N SER A 40 -2.80 9.53 27.61
CA SER A 40 -2.17 8.33 27.00
C SER A 40 -3.18 7.50 26.23
N GLN A 41 -4.34 7.25 26.84
CA GLN A 41 -5.37 6.39 26.26
C GLN A 41 -6.03 7.03 25.03
N ALA A 42 -6.41 8.31 25.12
CA ALA A 42 -7.01 9.01 23.98
C ALA A 42 -6.04 9.11 22.79
N PHE A 43 -4.74 9.26 23.07
CA PHE A 43 -3.70 9.27 22.04
C PHE A 43 -3.51 7.89 21.39
N ASP A 44 -3.42 6.84 22.20
CA ASP A 44 -3.34 5.45 21.73
C ASP A 44 -4.54 5.08 20.84
N ASP A 45 -5.76 5.39 21.27
CA ASP A 45 -6.98 5.17 20.49
C ASP A 45 -6.94 5.92 19.15
N SER A 46 -6.54 7.20 19.16
CA SER A 46 -6.40 8.01 17.93
C SER A 46 -5.35 7.44 16.98
N PHE A 47 -4.24 6.93 17.52
CA PHE A 47 -3.16 6.36 16.73
C PHE A 47 -3.55 5.01 16.12
N LYS A 48 -4.29 4.17 16.85
CA LYS A 48 -4.88 2.93 16.32
C LYS A 48 -5.84 3.20 15.17
N GLU A 49 -6.69 4.22 15.29
CA GLU A 49 -7.59 4.64 14.20
C GLU A 49 -6.81 5.12 12.97
N PHE A 50 -5.77 5.93 13.19
CA PHE A 50 -4.86 6.35 12.12
C PHE A 50 -4.20 5.16 11.42
N THR A 51 -3.63 4.22 12.16
CA THR A 51 -2.96 3.04 11.61
C THR A 51 -3.94 2.16 10.83
N LYS A 52 -5.19 2.05 11.29
CA LYS A 52 -6.26 1.36 10.55
C LYS A 52 -6.55 2.04 9.21
N GLY A 53 -6.80 3.35 9.20
CA GLY A 53 -7.07 4.10 7.96
C GLY A 53 -5.91 4.07 6.97
N MET A 54 -4.68 4.08 7.47
CA MET A 54 -3.47 3.90 6.65
C MET A 54 -3.43 2.50 6.03
N LYS A 55 -3.72 1.43 6.78
CA LYS A 55 -3.79 0.07 6.22
C LYS A 55 -4.83 -0.03 5.10
N ASP A 56 -6.01 0.56 5.29
CA ASP A 56 -7.06 0.59 4.26
C ASP A 56 -6.60 1.34 3.00
N THR A 57 -5.89 2.45 3.18
CA THR A 57 -5.30 3.23 2.07
C THR A 57 -4.25 2.41 1.31
N LEU A 58 -3.40 1.65 2.02
CA LEU A 58 -2.36 0.81 1.42
C LEU A 58 -2.93 -0.38 0.65
N GLU A 59 -4.03 -0.97 1.12
CA GLU A 59 -4.74 -1.98 0.33
C GLU A 59 -5.38 -1.38 -0.93
N GLY A 60 -5.88 -0.13 -0.86
CA GLY A 60 -6.31 0.62 -2.05
C GLY A 60 -5.18 0.79 -3.07
N LEU A 61 -3.99 1.18 -2.61
CA LEU A 61 -2.80 1.33 -3.45
C LEU A 61 -2.38 0.01 -4.13
N LYS A 62 -2.46 -1.10 -3.40
CA LYS A 62 -2.24 -2.46 -3.93
C LYS A 62 -3.27 -2.85 -4.98
N GLY A 63 -4.54 -2.49 -4.78
CA GLY A 63 -5.60 -2.67 -5.77
C GLY A 63 -5.31 -1.94 -7.08
N MET A 64 -4.84 -0.69 -7.00
CA MET A 64 -4.42 0.10 -8.17
C MET A 64 -3.21 -0.52 -8.88
N ALA A 65 -2.21 -0.99 -8.12
CA ALA A 65 -1.05 -1.67 -8.69
C ALA A 65 -1.47 -2.94 -9.46
N LYS A 66 -2.36 -3.74 -8.87
CA LYS A 66 -2.90 -4.94 -9.53
C LYS A 66 -3.66 -4.60 -10.81
N PHE A 67 -4.54 -3.60 -10.76
CA PHE A 67 -5.27 -3.15 -11.95
C PHE A 67 -4.32 -2.77 -13.10
N LEU A 68 -3.27 -2.00 -12.81
CA LEU A 68 -2.29 -1.60 -13.82
C LEU A 68 -1.50 -2.79 -14.38
N ASP A 69 -1.20 -3.81 -13.58
CA ASP A 69 -0.51 -5.01 -14.07
C ASP A 69 -1.44 -5.89 -14.95
N ASP A 70 -2.69 -6.05 -14.53
CA ASP A 70 -3.70 -6.80 -15.29
C ASP A 70 -4.01 -6.11 -16.62
N ALA A 71 -4.13 -4.78 -16.62
CA ALA A 71 -4.29 -3.99 -17.85
C ALA A 71 -3.07 -4.15 -18.78
N ALA A 72 -1.85 -4.13 -18.24
CA ALA A 72 -0.64 -4.32 -19.04
C ALA A 72 -0.61 -5.69 -19.72
N LYS A 73 -0.98 -6.76 -19.00
CA LYS A 73 -1.08 -8.12 -19.57
C LYS A 73 -2.09 -8.18 -20.70
N ALA A 74 -3.28 -7.62 -20.51
CA ALA A 74 -4.33 -7.62 -21.52
C ALA A 74 -3.89 -6.91 -22.82
N TYR A 75 -3.16 -5.80 -22.71
CA TYR A 75 -2.61 -5.11 -23.88
C TYR A 75 -1.53 -5.92 -24.61
N GLU A 76 -0.62 -6.55 -23.87
CA GLU A 76 0.41 -7.43 -24.46
C GLU A 76 -0.22 -8.63 -25.19
N ASP A 77 -1.20 -9.29 -24.58
CA ASP A 77 -1.92 -10.41 -25.19
C ASP A 77 -2.69 -9.99 -26.44
N LEU A 78 -3.25 -8.77 -26.46
CA LEU A 78 -3.91 -8.20 -27.62
C LEU A 78 -2.91 -7.92 -28.75
N ASP A 79 -1.78 -7.29 -28.43
CA ASP A 79 -0.72 -6.97 -29.40
C ASP A 79 -0.15 -8.25 -30.03
N ASP A 80 0.06 -9.31 -29.26
CA ASP A 80 0.52 -10.61 -29.75
C ASP A 80 -0.48 -11.25 -30.73
N GLN A 81 -1.78 -11.14 -30.44
CA GLN A 81 -2.84 -11.62 -31.34
C GLN A 81 -2.87 -10.82 -32.65
N LEU A 82 -2.77 -9.49 -32.57
CA LEU A 82 -2.72 -8.61 -33.73
C LEU A 82 -1.48 -8.90 -34.59
N ALA A 83 -0.31 -9.08 -33.98
CA ALA A 83 0.93 -9.41 -34.67
C ALA A 83 0.85 -10.75 -35.41
N LYS A 84 0.23 -11.77 -34.81
CA LYS A 84 -0.03 -13.07 -35.47
C LYS A 84 -0.98 -12.92 -36.66
N GLY A 85 -2.04 -12.12 -36.51
CA GLY A 85 -3.00 -11.86 -37.58
C GLY A 85 -2.41 -11.12 -38.79
N VAL A 86 -1.45 -10.22 -38.57
CA VAL A 86 -0.74 -9.50 -39.64
C VAL A 86 0.30 -10.39 -40.34
N LYS A 87 1.02 -11.25 -39.61
CA LYS A 87 2.02 -12.18 -40.19
C LYS A 87 1.41 -13.35 -40.97
N GLY A 88 0.11 -13.60 -40.83
CA GLY A 88 -0.61 -14.65 -41.54
C GLY A 88 -1.16 -14.24 -42.92
N LYS A 89 -0.82 -13.05 -43.44
CA LYS A 89 -1.17 -12.57 -44.78
C LYS A 89 0.05 -12.39 -45.66
#